data_AF-A0A2D9HSA8-F1
#
_entry.id   AF-A0A2D9HSA8-F1
#
_cell.length_a   1.000
_cell.length_b   1.000
_cell.length_c   1.000
_cell.angle_alpha   90.00
_cell.angle_beta   90.00
_cell.angle_gamma   90.00
#
_symmetry.space_group_name_H-M   'P 1'
#
loop_
_entity.id
_entity.type
_entity.pdbx_description
1 polymer ?
#
loop_
_entity_poly.entity_id
_entity_poly.type
_entity_poly.pdbx_seq_one_letter_code
_entity_poly.pdbx_strand_id
1 'polypeptide(L)'
;MSLLTFRWAVVVVCAAGTDLQAQLPRALTEGMRLSNQISSALALEPGMQQEVLEVALRGDACLTHWRALQDSAEASIMPEAELLNVLAKVREETTRCRTERQNNIHDILPDSLKARFSALDEPARPNVLHFGLHNRMDCKVCATPKSPQQ
;
A
#
# COMPACT_ATOMS: atom_id res chain seq x y z
N MET A 1 -11.23 -72.47 18.30
CA MET A 1 -10.42 -71.25 18.07
C MET A 1 -11.38 -70.11 17.76
N SER A 2 -11.67 -69.29 18.78
CA SER A 2 -12.68 -68.21 18.70
C SER A 2 -12.18 -67.06 17.83
N LEU A 3 -12.93 -66.76 16.77
CA LEU A 3 -12.81 -65.54 15.98
C LEU A 3 -13.45 -64.39 16.77
N LEU A 4 -12.64 -63.62 17.50
CA LEU A 4 -13.04 -62.35 18.10
C LEU A 4 -13.09 -61.29 16.98
N THR A 5 -14.28 -61.05 16.46
CA THR A 5 -14.57 -59.99 15.51
C THR A 5 -14.56 -58.63 16.24
N PHE A 6 -13.49 -57.87 16.08
CA PHE A 6 -13.44 -56.46 16.49
C PHE A 6 -14.33 -55.62 15.56
N ARG A 7 -15.55 -55.33 16.00
CA ARG A 7 -16.41 -54.29 15.40
C ARG A 7 -15.87 -52.92 15.79
N TRP A 8 -15.12 -52.27 14.90
CA TRP A 8 -14.86 -50.84 14.99
C TRP A 8 -16.08 -50.09 14.43
N ALA A 9 -16.83 -49.44 15.32
CA ALA A 9 -17.85 -48.48 14.93
C ALA A 9 -17.16 -47.24 14.38
N VAL A 10 -17.19 -47.05 13.06
CA VAL A 10 -16.85 -45.78 12.43
C VAL A 10 -17.98 -44.81 12.75
N VAL A 11 -17.74 -43.92 13.71
CA VAL A 11 -18.61 -42.75 13.92
C VAL A 11 -18.36 -41.81 12.75
N VAL A 12 -19.27 -41.82 11.78
CA VAL A 12 -19.35 -40.78 10.76
C VAL A 12 -19.87 -39.53 11.45
N VAL A 13 -18.95 -38.64 11.85
CA VAL A 13 -19.31 -37.28 12.23
C VAL A 13 -19.63 -36.53 10.95
N CYS A 14 -20.89 -36.56 10.54
CA CYS A 14 -21.45 -35.57 9.63
C CYS A 14 -21.52 -34.23 10.36
N ALA A 15 -20.39 -33.53 10.43
CA ALA A 15 -20.39 -32.09 10.68
C ALA A 15 -20.85 -31.40 9.40
N ALA A 16 -22.17 -31.28 9.28
CA ALA A 16 -22.81 -30.35 8.38
C ALA A 16 -22.32 -28.92 8.65
N GLY A 17 -22.20 -28.14 7.58
CA GLY A 17 -21.92 -26.71 7.67
C GLY A 17 -20.45 -26.39 7.54
N THR A 18 -19.97 -26.41 6.31
CA THR A 18 -18.85 -25.56 5.88
C THR A 18 -19.24 -24.10 6.11
N ASP A 19 -19.09 -23.61 7.34
CA ASP A 19 -18.78 -22.20 7.57
C ASP A 19 -17.28 -22.01 7.29
N LEU A 20 -16.89 -22.35 6.06
CA LEU A 20 -15.77 -21.70 5.41
C LEU A 20 -16.32 -20.32 4.98
N GLN A 21 -16.62 -19.48 5.97
CA GLN A 21 -16.58 -18.04 5.78
C GLN A 21 -15.13 -17.76 5.41
N ALA A 22 -14.84 -17.85 4.11
CA ALA A 22 -13.67 -17.28 3.51
C ALA A 22 -13.63 -15.85 4.04
N GLN A 23 -12.70 -15.62 4.97
CA GLN A 23 -12.41 -14.32 5.53
C GLN A 23 -12.07 -13.42 4.34
N LEU A 24 -13.07 -12.68 3.84
CA LEU A 24 -12.85 -11.61 2.89
C LEU A 24 -11.79 -10.67 3.47
N PRO A 25 -10.88 -10.20 2.62
CA PRO A 25 -9.47 -10.18 2.95
C PRO A 25 -9.15 -9.19 4.08
N ARG A 26 -8.11 -9.53 4.85
CA ARG A 26 -7.27 -8.56 5.58
C ARG A 26 -7.19 -7.27 4.77
N ALA A 27 -7.36 -6.11 5.43
CA ALA A 27 -7.24 -4.80 4.80
C ALA A 27 -6.10 -4.81 3.75
N LEU A 28 -6.41 -4.41 2.52
CA LEU A 28 -5.46 -4.47 1.40
C LEU A 28 -4.14 -3.82 1.82
N THR A 29 -3.02 -4.48 1.52
CA THR A 29 -1.72 -3.85 1.75
C THR A 29 -1.57 -2.61 0.86
N GLU A 30 -0.67 -1.71 1.24
CA GLU A 30 -0.35 -0.51 0.47
C GLU A 30 -0.05 -0.82 -1.01
N GLY A 31 0.72 -1.88 -1.25
CA GLY A 31 1.11 -2.38 -2.56
C GLY A 31 -0.06 -2.98 -3.35
N MET A 32 -0.97 -3.70 -2.69
CA MET A 32 -2.21 -4.16 -3.35
C MET A 32 -3.06 -2.95 -3.79
N ARG A 33 -3.18 -1.93 -2.93
CA ARG A 33 -3.94 -0.72 -3.26
C ARG A 33 -3.29 0.07 -4.39
N LEU A 34 -1.97 0.22 -4.35
CA LEU A 34 -1.18 0.87 -5.40
C LEU A 34 -1.34 0.13 -6.74
N SER A 35 -1.20 -1.20 -6.74
CA SER A 35 -1.38 -2.01 -7.94
C SER A 35 -2.78 -1.86 -8.54
N ASN A 36 -3.83 -1.89 -7.70
CA ASN A 36 -5.20 -1.66 -8.15
C ASN A 36 -5.39 -0.26 -8.77
N GLN A 37 -4.80 0.77 -8.16
CA GLN A 37 -4.86 2.14 -8.67
C GLN A 37 -4.18 2.26 -10.03
N ILE A 38 -2.96 1.73 -10.18
CA ILE A 38 -2.21 1.77 -11.44
C ILE A 38 -2.93 0.96 -12.51
N SER A 39 -3.37 -0.25 -12.17
CA SER A 39 -4.07 -1.16 -13.09
C SER A 39 -5.34 -0.52 -13.64
N SER A 40 -6.13 0.12 -12.76
CA SER A 40 -7.35 0.83 -13.15
C SER A 40 -7.04 2.08 -13.99
N ALA A 41 -6.07 2.90 -13.56
CA ALA A 41 -5.77 4.17 -14.22
C ALA A 41 -5.14 3.99 -15.61
N LEU A 42 -4.38 2.91 -15.82
CA LEU A 42 -3.71 2.62 -17.08
C LEU A 42 -4.47 1.63 -17.97
N ALA A 43 -5.52 0.99 -17.45
CA ALA A 43 -6.25 -0.11 -18.10
C ALA A 43 -5.31 -1.24 -18.52
N LEU A 44 -4.54 -1.74 -17.55
CA LEU A 44 -3.55 -2.80 -17.79
C LEU A 44 -4.21 -4.14 -18.10
N GLU A 45 -3.60 -4.93 -18.97
CA GLU A 45 -4.00 -6.31 -19.24
C GLU A 45 -3.68 -7.22 -18.03
N PRO A 46 -4.42 -8.33 -17.81
CA PRO A 46 -4.27 -9.17 -16.61
C PRO A 46 -2.84 -9.64 -16.31
N GLY A 47 -2.05 -9.98 -17.34
CA GLY A 47 -0.65 -10.38 -17.15
C GLY A 47 0.21 -9.25 -16.56
N MET A 48 0.02 -8.02 -17.05
CA MET A 48 0.76 -6.85 -16.56
C MET A 48 0.27 -6.39 -15.19
N GLN A 49 -1.04 -6.55 -14.89
CA GLN A 49 -1.57 -6.31 -13.55
C GLN A 49 -0.87 -7.19 -12.50
N GLN A 50 -0.63 -8.46 -12.84
CA GLN A 50 0.08 -9.40 -11.98
C GLN A 50 1.54 -8.97 -11.77
N GLU A 51 2.26 -8.59 -12.83
CA GLU A 51 3.64 -8.10 -12.72
C GLU A 51 3.74 -6.83 -11.85
N VAL A 52 2.85 -5.86 -12.06
CA VAL A 52 2.77 -4.64 -11.25
C VAL A 52 2.47 -4.97 -9.79
N LEU A 53 1.56 -5.92 -9.51
CA LEU A 53 1.27 -6.38 -8.16
C LEU A 53 2.52 -6.98 -7.48
N GLU A 54 3.26 -7.84 -8.18
CA GLU A 54 4.45 -8.48 -7.63
C GLU A 54 5.56 -7.47 -7.30
N VAL A 55 5.76 -6.48 -8.17
CA VAL A 55 6.71 -5.38 -7.89
C VAL A 55 6.22 -4.55 -6.70
N ALA A 56 4.91 -4.25 -6.64
CA ALA A 56 4.34 -3.46 -5.55
C ALA A 56 4.48 -4.16 -4.19
N LEU A 57 4.23 -5.47 -4.13
CA LEU A 57 4.37 -6.30 -2.92
C LEU A 57 5.83 -6.43 -2.46
N ARG A 58 6.78 -6.53 -3.40
CA ARG A 58 8.22 -6.48 -3.06
C ARG A 58 8.60 -5.15 -2.40
N GLY A 59 8.11 -4.03 -2.92
CA GLY A 59 8.31 -2.73 -2.29
C GLY A 59 7.65 -2.62 -0.90
N ASP A 60 6.48 -3.23 -0.69
CA ASP A 60 5.84 -3.29 0.63
C ASP A 60 6.71 -4.04 1.66
N ALA A 61 7.35 -5.13 1.26
CA ALA A 61 8.27 -5.87 2.13
C ALA A 61 9.46 -4.98 2.55
N CYS A 62 10.05 -4.25 1.60
CA CYS A 62 11.13 -3.28 1.85
C CYS A 62 10.68 -2.21 2.85
N LEU A 63 9.52 -1.60 2.62
CA LEU A 63 8.97 -0.56 3.49
C LEU A 63 8.61 -1.09 4.89
N THR A 64 8.10 -2.32 4.98
CA THR A 64 7.74 -2.95 6.25
C THR A 64 8.98 -3.22 7.10
N HIS A 65 10.08 -3.66 6.48
CA HIS A 65 11.35 -3.84 7.17
C HIS A 65 11.84 -2.54 7.83
N TRP A 66 11.87 -1.42 7.09
CA TRP A 66 12.35 -0.15 7.64
C TRP A 66 11.40 0.48 8.65
N ARG A 67 10.09 0.28 8.51
CA ARG A 67 9.12 0.67 9.55
C ARG A 67 9.34 -0.10 10.84
N ALA A 68 9.54 -1.42 10.77
CA ALA A 68 9.81 -2.22 11.96
C ALA A 68 11.13 -1.79 12.65
N LEU A 69 12.15 -1.40 11.87
CA LEU A 69 13.38 -0.84 12.44
C LEU A 69 13.13 0.51 13.12
N GLN A 70 12.32 1.38 12.50
CA GLN A 70 11.92 2.65 13.10
C GLN A 70 11.23 2.44 14.45
N ASP A 71 10.19 1.61 14.47
CA ASP A 71 9.40 1.33 15.68
C ASP A 71 10.29 0.75 16.80
N SER A 72 11.23 -0.14 16.44
CA SER A 72 12.20 -0.72 17.36
C SER A 72 13.18 0.31 17.92
N ALA A 73 13.70 1.20 17.06
CA ALA A 73 14.62 2.25 17.48
C ALA A 73 13.96 3.27 18.41
N GLU A 74 12.74 3.71 18.07
CA GLU A 74 11.95 4.65 18.87
C GLU A 74 11.53 4.06 20.22
N ALA A 75 11.35 2.75 20.32
CA ALA A 75 11.04 2.06 21.57
C ALA A 75 12.29 1.76 22.44
N SER A 76 13.49 1.97 21.91
CA SER A 76 14.74 1.64 22.61
C SER A 76 15.16 2.73 23.61
N ILE A 77 16.05 2.38 24.53
CA ILE A 77 16.64 3.31 25.50
C ILE A 77 17.92 4.00 24.97
N MET A 78 18.11 4.04 23.65
CA MET A 78 19.34 4.58 23.06
C MET A 78 19.47 6.10 23.26
N PRO A 79 20.70 6.65 23.30
CA PRO A 79 20.92 8.08 23.34
C PRO A 79 20.30 8.78 22.13
N GLU A 80 19.77 9.99 22.32
CA GLU A 80 19.05 10.70 21.27
C GLU A 80 19.90 10.98 20.01
N ALA A 81 21.20 11.26 20.17
CA ALA A 81 22.11 11.43 19.04
C ALA A 81 22.23 10.16 18.18
N GLU A 82 22.18 8.97 18.80
CA GLU A 82 22.19 7.69 18.10
C GLU A 82 20.86 7.43 17.41
N LEU A 83 19.75 7.71 18.09
CA LEU A 83 18.40 7.63 17.52
C LEU A 83 18.26 8.46 16.24
N LEU A 84 18.76 9.71 16.26
CA LEU A 84 18.71 10.58 15.10
C LEU A 84 19.47 10.01 13.89
N ASN A 85 20.61 9.34 14.12
CA ASN A 85 21.36 8.68 13.05
C ASN A 85 20.60 7.48 12.48
N VAL A 86 19.98 6.67 13.32
CA VAL A 86 19.15 5.54 12.89
C VAL A 86 17.94 6.03 12.09
N LEU A 87 17.24 7.05 12.58
CA LEU A 87 16.09 7.63 11.89
C LEU A 87 16.47 8.30 10.56
N ALA A 88 17.65 8.93 10.47
CA ALA A 88 18.17 9.44 9.20
C ALA A 88 18.37 8.31 8.19
N LYS A 89 18.94 7.17 8.63
CA LYS A 89 19.12 6.00 7.77
C LYS A 89 17.79 5.38 7.33
N VAL A 90 16.85 5.22 8.25
CA VAL A 90 15.49 4.75 7.95
C VAL A 90 14.82 5.62 6.89
N ARG A 91 14.96 6.95 6.97
CA ARG A 91 14.38 7.88 5.98
C ARG A 91 15.01 7.75 4.60
N GLU A 92 16.34 7.65 4.54
CA GLU A 92 17.08 7.43 3.29
C GLU A 92 16.59 6.13 2.62
N GLU A 93 16.55 5.04 3.37
CA GLU A 93 16.24 3.72 2.85
C GLU A 93 14.76 3.56 2.51
N THR A 94 13.86 4.17 3.28
CA THR A 94 12.44 4.24 2.94
C THR A 94 12.22 4.99 1.63
N THR A 95 12.95 6.09 1.42
CA THR A 95 12.92 6.83 0.14
C THR A 95 13.41 5.93 -0.99
N ARG A 96 14.54 5.24 -0.80
CA ARG A 96 15.08 4.28 -1.78
C ARG A 96 14.06 3.19 -2.14
N CYS A 97 13.43 2.54 -1.15
CA CYS A 97 12.41 1.52 -1.40
C CYS A 97 11.24 2.04 -2.26
N ARG A 98 10.80 3.30 -2.04
CA ARG A 98 9.72 3.90 -2.82
C ARG A 98 10.15 4.15 -4.26
N THR A 99 11.30 4.79 -4.44
CA THR A 99 11.87 5.09 -5.76
C THR A 99 12.16 3.82 -6.56
N GLU A 100 12.76 2.81 -5.94
CA GLU A 100 13.00 1.52 -6.59
C GLU A 100 11.68 0.86 -7.02
N ARG A 101 10.65 0.86 -6.17
CA ARG A 101 9.33 0.35 -6.56
C ARG A 101 8.75 1.11 -7.76
N GLN A 102 8.83 2.44 -7.76
CA GLN A 102 8.33 3.28 -8.87
C GLN A 102 9.08 3.01 -10.17
N ASN A 103 10.42 2.97 -10.12
CA ASN A 103 11.27 2.67 -11.27
C ASN A 103 10.99 1.28 -11.83
N ASN A 104 10.90 0.27 -10.95
CA ASN A 104 10.61 -1.10 -11.38
C ASN A 104 9.22 -1.22 -12.03
N ILE A 105 8.22 -0.48 -11.54
CA ILE A 105 6.91 -0.42 -12.20
C ILE A 105 7.03 0.29 -13.55
N HIS A 106 7.75 1.40 -13.63
CA HIS A 106 7.96 2.12 -14.88
C HIS A 106 8.65 1.25 -15.95
N ASP A 107 9.61 0.42 -15.55
CA ASP A 107 10.41 -0.40 -16.46
C ASP A 107 9.64 -1.58 -17.06
N ILE A 108 8.67 -2.15 -16.33
CA ILE A 108 7.81 -3.23 -16.86
C ILE A 108 6.68 -2.70 -17.76
N LEU A 109 6.36 -1.40 -17.69
CA LEU A 109 5.32 -0.81 -18.52
C LEU A 109 5.83 -0.59 -19.96
N PRO A 110 4.98 -0.78 -20.97
CA PRO A 110 5.31 -0.45 -22.36
C PRO A 110 5.45 1.06 -22.53
N ASP A 111 6.26 1.48 -23.51
CA ASP A 111 6.55 2.90 -23.75
C ASP A 111 5.31 3.76 -23.95
N SER A 112 4.24 3.19 -24.51
CA SER A 112 2.94 3.86 -24.70
C SER A 112 2.24 4.23 -23.39
N LEU A 113 2.58 3.55 -22.28
CA LEU A 113 1.99 3.79 -20.95
C LEU A 113 2.90 4.54 -20.00
N LYS A 114 4.21 4.60 -20.26
CA LYS A 114 5.20 5.27 -19.38
C LYS A 114 4.85 6.72 -19.08
N ALA A 115 4.52 7.51 -20.10
CA ALA A 115 4.15 8.92 -19.90
C ALA A 115 2.89 9.09 -19.02
N ARG A 116 1.91 8.20 -19.17
CA ARG A 116 0.69 8.20 -18.33
C ARG A 116 1.02 7.77 -16.91
N PHE A 117 1.89 6.78 -16.73
CA PHE A 117 2.35 6.35 -15.42
C PHE A 117 3.13 7.46 -14.70
N SER A 118 4.07 8.13 -15.37
CA SER A 118 4.81 9.25 -14.78
C SER A 118 3.89 10.37 -14.29
N ALA A 119 2.81 10.66 -15.02
CA ALA A 119 1.81 11.64 -14.58
C ALA A 119 0.98 11.19 -13.34
N LEU A 120 0.84 9.88 -13.13
CA LEU A 120 0.21 9.32 -11.92
C LEU A 120 1.18 9.32 -10.73
N ASP A 121 2.45 9.01 -10.98
CA ASP A 121 3.48 8.90 -9.95
C ASP A 121 3.98 10.25 -9.44
N GLU A 122 4.11 11.21 -10.35
CA GLU A 122 4.48 12.60 -10.09
C GLU A 122 3.35 13.54 -10.53
N PRO A 123 2.22 13.59 -9.81
CA PRO A 123 1.14 14.47 -10.17
C PRO A 123 1.62 15.92 -10.10
N ALA A 124 1.18 16.73 -11.06
CA ALA A 124 1.51 18.15 -11.10
C ALA A 124 1.19 18.79 -9.75
N ARG A 125 2.19 19.41 -9.12
CA ARG A 125 2.00 20.12 -7.86
C ARG A 125 0.99 21.24 -8.11
N PRO A 126 -0.09 21.36 -7.32
CA PRO A 126 -1.02 22.46 -7.49
C PRO A 126 -0.24 23.78 -7.35
N ASN A 127 -0.50 24.74 -8.26
CA ASN A 127 0.17 26.04 -8.28
C ASN A 127 -0.01 26.83 -6.97
N VAL A 128 -0.96 26.44 -6.13
CA VAL A 128 -1.22 27.02 -4.81
C VAL A 128 -1.32 25.90 -3.79
N LEU A 129 -0.30 25.77 -2.94
CA LEU A 129 -0.35 24.96 -1.74
C LEU A 129 -0.92 25.82 -0.60
N HIS A 130 -2.19 25.66 -0.27
CA HIS A 130 -2.77 26.29 0.92
C HIS A 130 -2.38 25.49 2.17
N PHE A 131 -1.17 25.71 2.67
CA PHE A 131 -0.77 25.25 4.00
C PHE A 131 -0.60 26.44 4.94
N GLY A 132 -1.28 26.39 6.10
CA GLY A 132 -1.21 27.41 7.16
C GLY A 132 -2.59 27.88 7.64
N LEU A 133 -2.65 28.31 8.91
CA LEU A 133 -3.81 28.97 9.49
C LEU A 133 -3.99 30.34 8.81
N HIS A 134 -5.07 30.55 8.09
CA HIS A 134 -5.36 31.80 7.41
C HIS A 134 -6.84 32.17 7.57
N ASN A 135 -7.16 33.46 7.49
CA ASN A 135 -8.54 33.91 7.53
C ASN A 135 -9.23 33.57 6.19
N ARG A 136 -10.18 32.64 6.24
CA ARG A 136 -10.94 32.18 5.06
C ARG A 136 -11.76 33.29 4.42
N MET A 137 -12.16 34.31 5.19
CA MET A 137 -12.96 35.44 4.69
C MET A 137 -12.16 36.41 3.83
N ASP A 138 -10.84 36.51 4.07
CA ASP A 138 -9.94 37.45 3.39
C ASP A 138 -9.09 36.77 2.31
N CYS A 139 -9.12 35.43 2.26
CA CYS A 139 -8.38 34.66 1.28
C CYS A 139 -9.06 34.75 -0.10
N LYS A 140 -8.40 35.44 -1.05
CA LYS A 140 -8.88 35.61 -2.44
C LYS A 140 -9.17 34.30 -3.18
N VAL A 141 -8.59 33.19 -2.71
CA VAL A 141 -8.81 31.83 -3.26
C VAL A 141 -10.00 31.14 -2.62
N CYS A 142 -10.24 31.35 -1.31
CA CYS A 142 -11.37 30.75 -0.58
C CYS A 142 -12.67 31.54 -0.71
N ALA A 143 -12.57 32.86 -0.92
CA ALA A 143 -13.73 33.72 -1.13
C ALA A 143 -14.42 33.32 -2.44
N THR A 144 -15.54 32.62 -2.32
CA THR A 144 -16.38 32.28 -3.48
C THR A 144 -16.86 33.60 -4.10
N PRO A 145 -16.73 33.81 -5.42
CA PRO A 145 -17.24 35.02 -6.04
C PRO A 145 -18.74 35.09 -5.75
N LYS A 146 -19.18 36.18 -5.11
CA LYS A 146 -20.60 36.45 -4.91
C LYS A 146 -21.23 36.52 -6.30
N SER A 147 -22.19 35.65 -6.58
CA SER A 147 -23.05 35.76 -7.76
C SER A 147 -23.59 37.20 -7.81
N PRO A 148 -23.64 37.86 -8.98
CA PRO A 148 -24.24 39.18 -9.08
C PRO A 148 -25.70 39.06 -8.61
N GLN A 149 -26.03 39.72 -7.50
CA GLN A 149 -27.41 39.84 -7.06
C GLN A 149 -28.15 40.69 -8.09
N GLN A 150 -29.15 40.08 -8.74
CA GLN A 150 -30.16 40.81 -9.52
C GLN A 150 -31.07 41.59 -8.58
#